data_AF-G9YIU2-F1
#
_entry.id   AF-G9YIU2-F1
#
_cell.length_a   1.000
_cell.length_b   1.000
_cell.length_c   1.000
_cell.angle_alpha   90.00
_cell.angle_beta   90.00
_cell.angle_gamma   90.00
#
_symmetry.space_group_name_H-M   'P 1'
#
loop_
_entity.id
_entity.type
_entity.pdbx_description
1 polymer ?
#
loop_
_entity_poly.entity_id
_entity_poly.type
_entity_poly.pdbx_seq_one_letter_code
_entity_poly.pdbx_strand_id
1 'polypeptide(L)'
;MTVKLHDGERLDDLILAGMKVIQRPDQFCFSLDTILLAHFGDVPRGPVLDLGTGTAAIPLILAARGVKKITALELNPVMADIAARNVELNGKGAVINVENSDYRQLATKYSAGYFTTVYVNPP
;
A
#
# COMPACT_ATOMS: atom_id res chain seq x y z
N MET A 1 -8.17 -5.64 18.01
CA MET A 1 -8.99 -6.15 16.89
C MET A 1 -8.47 -7.52 16.52
N THR A 2 -9.36 -8.48 16.28
CA THR A 2 -8.97 -9.84 15.86
C THR A 2 -9.04 -9.88 14.34
N VAL A 3 -7.90 -10.03 13.66
CA VAL A 3 -7.88 -10.11 12.19
C VAL A 3 -8.28 -11.51 11.75
N LYS A 4 -9.16 -11.63 10.76
CA LYS A 4 -9.51 -12.91 10.13
C LYS A 4 -8.56 -13.15 8.96
N LEU A 5 -7.75 -14.19 9.07
CA LEU A 5 -6.91 -14.67 7.98
C LEU A 5 -7.69 -15.66 7.11
N HIS A 6 -7.46 -15.60 5.80
CA HIS A 6 -7.94 -16.60 4.84
C HIS A 6 -6.90 -17.71 4.64
N ASP A 7 -7.27 -18.76 3.90
CA ASP A 7 -6.37 -19.87 3.61
C ASP A 7 -5.12 -19.40 2.86
N GLY A 8 -3.96 -19.86 3.35
CA GLY A 8 -2.65 -19.47 2.82
C GLY A 8 -2.15 -18.10 3.29
N GLU A 9 -2.92 -17.36 4.07
CA GLU A 9 -2.49 -16.09 4.64
C GLU A 9 -1.78 -16.27 5.99
N ARG A 10 -0.80 -15.42 6.23
CA ARG A 10 -0.14 -15.26 7.53
C ARG A 10 -0.11 -13.79 7.91
N LEU A 11 0.04 -13.52 9.19
CA LEU A 11 0.20 -12.18 9.72
C LEU A 11 1.67 -11.97 10.11
N ASP A 12 2.34 -11.05 9.42
CA ASP A 12 3.72 -10.67 9.70
C ASP A 12 3.79 -9.29 10.35
N ASP A 13 4.89 -9.05 11.07
CA ASP A 13 5.21 -7.72 11.58
C ASP A 13 5.90 -6.91 10.48
N LEU A 14 5.48 -5.67 10.27
CA LEU A 14 6.15 -4.77 9.33
C LEU A 14 7.45 -4.20 9.94
N ILE A 15 7.75 -4.54 11.20
CA ILE A 15 8.92 -4.09 11.97
C ILE A 15 9.00 -2.56 12.00
N LEU A 16 7.85 -1.90 11.90
CA LEU A 16 7.73 -0.45 11.88
C LEU A 16 6.50 -0.01 12.66
N ALA A 17 6.71 0.72 13.75
CA ALA A 17 5.66 1.30 14.59
C ALA A 17 4.58 0.30 15.08
N GLY A 18 4.95 -0.98 15.24
CA GLY A 18 4.03 -2.05 15.64
C GLY A 18 2.98 -2.41 14.59
N MET A 19 3.15 -1.94 13.34
CA MET A 19 2.25 -2.27 12.24
C MET A 19 2.41 -3.72 11.82
N LYS A 20 1.30 -4.31 11.36
CA LYS A 20 1.25 -5.71 10.92
C LYS A 20 0.67 -5.79 9.52
N VAL A 21 1.09 -6.80 8.76
CA VAL A 21 0.61 -7.02 7.41
C VAL A 21 0.26 -8.49 7.18
N ILE A 22 -0.92 -8.70 6.63
CA ILE A 22 -1.36 -9.95 6.05
C ILE A 22 -0.55 -10.17 4.78
N GLN A 23 0.04 -11.36 4.66
CA GLN A 23 0.81 -11.78 3.51
C GLN A 23 0.36 -13.16 3.06
N ARG A 24 0.47 -13.41 1.75
CA ARG A 24 0.18 -14.71 1.13
C ARG A 24 1.45 -15.18 0.39
N PRO A 25 2.13 -16.25 0.83
CA PRO A 25 3.42 -16.67 0.24
C PRO A 25 3.31 -17.17 -1.21
N ASP A 26 2.13 -17.59 -1.66
CA ASP A 26 1.84 -17.94 -3.06
C ASP A 26 1.52 -16.70 -3.92
N GLN A 27 1.57 -15.51 -3.33
CA GLN A 27 1.46 -14.21 -3.99
C GLN A 27 2.69 -13.34 -3.65
N PHE A 28 2.63 -12.05 -3.99
CA PHE A 28 3.70 -11.12 -3.64
C PHE A 28 3.80 -10.90 -2.13
N CYS A 29 5.02 -11.01 -1.61
CA CYS A 29 5.38 -10.68 -0.23
C CYS A 29 6.29 -9.44 -0.24
N PHE A 30 6.11 -8.53 0.73
CA PHE A 30 6.99 -7.36 0.80
C PHE A 30 8.44 -7.81 0.98
N SER A 31 9.36 -7.08 0.37
CA SER A 31 10.79 -7.35 0.38
C SER A 31 11.55 -6.20 1.05
N LEU A 32 12.88 -6.35 1.20
CA LEU A 32 13.72 -5.25 1.66
C LEU A 32 13.59 -4.00 0.77
N ASP A 33 13.48 -4.18 -0.54
CA ASP A 33 13.36 -3.09 -1.50
C ASP A 33 12.11 -2.24 -1.25
N THR A 34 11.03 -2.86 -0.79
CA THR A 34 9.79 -2.17 -0.37
C THR A 34 10.07 -1.20 0.78
N ILE A 35 10.85 -1.63 1.77
CA ILE A 35 11.23 -0.80 2.92
C ILE A 35 12.18 0.32 2.46
N LEU A 36 13.22 -0.01 1.70
CA LEU A 36 14.20 0.97 1.22
C LEU A 36 13.55 2.05 0.37
N LEU A 37 12.68 1.67 -0.57
CA LEU A 37 11.95 2.61 -1.42
C LEU A 37 11.01 3.49 -0.59
N ALA A 38 10.29 2.92 0.37
CA ALA A 38 9.40 3.69 1.24
C ALA A 38 10.13 4.68 2.15
N HIS A 39 11.45 4.50 2.36
CA HIS A 39 12.33 5.43 3.06
C HIS A 39 13.14 6.33 2.13
N PHE A 40 13.11 6.09 0.83
CA PHE A 40 13.87 6.84 -0.15
C PHE A 40 13.29 8.25 -0.32
N GLY A 41 14.12 9.26 -0.05
CA GLY A 41 13.76 10.67 -0.19
C GLY A 41 12.92 11.25 0.96
N ASP A 42 12.55 12.52 0.76
CA ASP A 42 11.76 13.30 1.71
C ASP A 42 10.34 12.75 1.86
N VAL A 43 9.71 13.07 3.00
CA VAL A 43 8.29 12.75 3.22
C VAL A 43 7.41 13.62 2.32
N PRO A 44 6.62 13.03 1.40
CA PRO A 44 5.75 13.81 0.52
C PRO A 44 4.72 14.64 1.30
N ARG A 45 4.47 15.86 0.82
CA ARG A 45 3.47 16.78 1.43
C ARG A 45 2.12 16.78 0.70
N GLY A 46 2.07 16.29 -0.53
CA GLY A 46 0.85 16.27 -1.35
C GLY A 46 0.29 14.86 -1.57
N PRO A 47 -0.69 14.71 -2.48
CA PRO A 47 -1.24 13.40 -2.84
C PRO A 47 -0.16 12.48 -3.40
N VAL A 48 -0.12 11.25 -2.91
CA VAL A 48 0.80 10.19 -3.32
C VAL A 48 0.05 9.08 -4.04
N LEU A 49 0.67 8.54 -5.09
CA LEU A 49 0.22 7.32 -5.75
C LEU A 49 1.24 6.21 -5.52
N ASP A 50 0.78 5.03 -5.11
CA ASP A 50 1.56 3.81 -5.08
C ASP A 50 0.99 2.84 -6.12
N LEU A 51 1.80 2.47 -7.11
CA LEU A 51 1.41 1.65 -8.26
C LEU A 51 1.89 0.22 -8.09
N GLY A 52 0.95 -0.74 -8.12
CA GLY A 52 1.25 -2.14 -7.83
C GLY A 52 1.49 -2.34 -6.35
N THR A 53 0.54 -1.88 -5.52
CA THR A 53 0.76 -1.74 -4.07
C THR A 53 0.96 -3.07 -3.34
N GLY A 54 0.55 -4.20 -3.94
CA GLY A 54 0.71 -5.52 -3.35
C GLY A 54 0.03 -5.61 -1.99
N THR A 55 0.81 -5.64 -0.90
CA THR A 55 0.30 -5.75 0.48
C THR A 55 0.01 -4.40 1.15
N ALA A 56 0.15 -3.28 0.43
CA ALA A 56 0.12 -1.91 0.96
C ALA A 56 1.23 -1.56 1.96
N ALA A 57 2.36 -2.28 1.94
CA ALA A 57 3.51 -1.98 2.79
C ALA A 57 4.07 -0.55 2.57
N ILE A 58 4.29 -0.11 1.32
CA ILE A 58 4.75 1.27 1.05
C ILE A 58 3.75 2.31 1.59
N PRO A 59 2.44 2.24 1.28
CA PRO A 59 1.43 3.16 1.81
C PRO A 59 1.41 3.22 3.34
N LEU A 60 1.51 2.06 4.02
CA LEU A 60 1.53 1.99 5.47
C LEU A 60 2.75 2.70 6.07
N ILE A 61 3.93 2.46 5.50
CA ILE A 61 5.17 3.13 5.91
C ILE A 61 5.07 4.63 5.67
N LEU A 62 4.61 5.07 4.50
CA LEU A 62 4.43 6.49 4.18
C LEU A 62 3.42 7.18 5.11
N ALA A 63 2.30 6.51 5.44
CA ALA A 63 1.32 7.02 6.39
C ALA A 63 1.91 7.15 7.80
N ALA A 64 2.78 6.21 8.22
CA ALA A 64 3.51 6.31 9.49
C ALA A 64 4.57 7.43 9.47
N ARG A 65 5.20 7.70 8.33
CA ARG A 65 6.14 8.82 8.12
C ARG A 65 5.44 10.19 8.05
N GLY A 66 4.11 10.23 7.96
CA GLY A 66 3.34 11.47 8.07
C GLY A 66 2.60 11.90 6.80
N VAL A 67 2.67 11.13 5.71
CA VAL A 67 1.87 11.38 4.51
C VAL A 67 0.38 11.29 4.83
N LYS A 68 -0.43 12.20 4.26
CA LYS A 68 -1.85 12.38 4.63
C LYS A 68 -2.84 11.91 3.59
N LYS A 69 -2.42 11.67 2.35
CA LYS A 69 -3.31 11.24 1.26
C LYS A 69 -2.55 10.32 0.30
N ILE A 70 -2.92 9.04 0.32
CA ILE A 70 -2.26 8.00 -0.48
C ILE A 70 -3.33 7.22 -1.24
N THR A 71 -3.17 7.14 -2.56
CA THR A 71 -3.90 6.18 -3.41
C THR A 71 -2.99 4.98 -3.65
N ALA A 72 -3.43 3.79 -3.26
CA ALA A 72 -2.71 2.54 -3.41
C ALA A 72 -3.42 1.68 -4.45
N LEU A 73 -2.86 1.60 -5.67
CA LEU A 73 -3.50 0.95 -6.80
C LEU A 73 -2.94 -0.46 -7.00
N GLU A 74 -3.83 -1.44 -7.16
CA GLU A 74 -3.48 -2.84 -7.40
C GLU A 74 -4.39 -3.46 -8.45
N LEU A 75 -3.81 -4.17 -9.42
CA LEU A 75 -4.57 -4.81 -10.50
C LEU A 75 -5.13 -6.16 -10.05
N ASN A 76 -4.36 -6.93 -9.28
CA ASN A 76 -4.78 -8.25 -8.82
C ASN A 76 -5.82 -8.12 -7.69
N PRO A 77 -7.07 -8.57 -7.89
CA PRO A 77 -8.14 -8.41 -6.90
C PRO A 77 -7.84 -9.10 -5.56
N VAL A 78 -7.08 -10.21 -5.56
CA VAL A 78 -6.67 -10.90 -4.33
C VAL A 78 -5.71 -10.03 -3.52
N MET A 79 -4.73 -9.41 -4.19
CA MET A 79 -3.78 -8.52 -3.53
C MET A 79 -4.44 -7.21 -3.10
N ALA A 80 -5.36 -6.67 -3.89
CA ALA A 80 -6.11 -5.46 -3.54
C ALA A 80 -6.95 -5.68 -2.26
N ASP A 81 -7.57 -6.85 -2.10
CA ASP A 81 -8.29 -7.22 -0.88
C ASP A 81 -7.34 -7.33 0.33
N ILE A 82 -6.18 -7.98 0.17
CA ILE A 82 -5.14 -8.06 1.22
C ILE A 82 -4.66 -6.66 1.61
N ALA A 83 -4.37 -5.79 0.63
CA ALA A 83 -3.97 -4.41 0.86
C ALA A 83 -5.04 -3.63 1.65
N ALA A 84 -6.32 -3.73 1.25
CA ALA A 84 -7.42 -3.06 1.94
C ALA A 84 -7.55 -3.52 3.39
N ARG A 85 -7.49 -4.84 3.63
CA ARG A 85 -7.50 -5.41 4.99
C ARG A 85 -6.29 -4.99 5.81
N ASN A 86 -5.11 -4.86 5.20
CA ASN A 86 -3.92 -4.34 5.87
C ASN A 86 -4.06 -2.87 6.26
N VAL A 87 -4.65 -2.05 5.40
CA VAL A 87 -4.93 -0.65 5.72
C VAL A 87 -5.92 -0.53 6.88
N GLU A 88 -6.98 -1.33 6.88
CA GLU A 88 -7.97 -1.37 7.96
C GLU A 88 -7.35 -1.87 9.27
N LEU A 89 -6.59 -2.98 9.23
CA LEU A 89 -5.90 -3.58 10.37
C LEU A 89 -5.02 -2.57 11.12
N ASN A 90 -4.36 -1.67 10.37
CA ASN A 90 -3.47 -0.66 10.94
C ASN A 90 -4.17 0.69 11.22
N GLY A 91 -5.50 0.77 11.05
CA GLY A 91 -6.28 1.99 11.29
C GLY A 91 -5.90 3.14 10.36
N LYS A 92 -5.47 2.86 9.12
CA LYS A 92 -4.98 3.86 8.16
C LYS A 92 -5.97 4.19 7.04
N GLY A 93 -7.20 3.70 7.10
CA GLY A 93 -8.22 3.93 6.06
C GLY A 93 -8.60 5.41 5.83
N ALA A 94 -8.37 6.30 6.80
CA ALA A 94 -8.58 7.74 6.60
C ALA A 94 -7.49 8.41 5.74
N VAL A 95 -6.36 7.73 5.53
CA VAL A 95 -5.16 8.26 4.86
C VAL A 95 -4.88 7.50 3.56
N ILE A 96 -5.13 6.19 3.56
CA ILE A 96 -4.82 5.30 2.45
C ILE A 96 -6.13 4.81 1.83
N ASN A 97 -6.30 5.07 0.53
CA ASN A 97 -7.38 4.53 -0.27
C ASN A 97 -6.82 3.44 -1.20
N VAL A 98 -7.29 2.20 -1.06
CA VAL A 98 -6.90 1.10 -1.94
C VAL A 98 -7.86 1.02 -3.12
N GLU A 99 -7.33 1.00 -4.34
CA GLU A 99 -8.11 0.87 -5.57
C GLU A 99 -7.73 -0.40 -6.32
N ASN A 100 -8.68 -1.33 -6.46
CA ASN A 100 -8.52 -2.41 -7.44
C ASN A 100 -8.79 -1.87 -8.85
N SER A 101 -7.74 -1.54 -9.59
CA SER A 101 -7.87 -0.83 -10.87
C SER A 101 -6.65 -1.06 -11.74
N ASP A 102 -6.84 -0.88 -13.06
CA ASP A 102 -5.76 -0.80 -14.02
C ASP A 102 -5.21 0.63 -14.06
N TYR A 103 -3.89 0.80 -13.92
CA TYR A 103 -3.27 2.13 -13.93
C TYR A 103 -3.39 2.81 -15.30
N ARG A 104 -3.61 2.05 -16.39
CA ARG A 104 -3.89 2.60 -17.73
C ARG A 104 -5.16 3.44 -17.76
N GLN A 105 -6.03 3.29 -16.77
CA GLN A 105 -7.27 4.04 -16.61
C GLN A 105 -7.13 5.24 -15.67
N LEU A 106 -5.96 5.53 -15.09
CA LEU A 106 -5.81 6.63 -14.13
C LEU A 106 -6.20 7.99 -14.69
N ALA A 107 -5.96 8.23 -15.99
CA ALA A 107 -6.30 9.48 -16.66
C ALA A 107 -7.82 9.76 -16.70
N THR A 108 -8.67 8.75 -16.50
CA THR A 108 -10.13 8.95 -16.40
C THR A 108 -10.58 9.36 -15.00
N LYS A 109 -9.74 9.12 -13.98
CA LYS A 109 -10.03 9.39 -12.56
C LYS A 109 -9.31 10.61 -12.02
N TYR A 110 -8.11 10.88 -12.52
CA TYR A 110 -7.20 11.89 -12.00
C TYR A 110 -6.72 12.80 -13.13
N SER A 111 -6.75 14.11 -12.88
CA SER A 111 -6.16 15.08 -13.80
C SER A 111 -4.63 14.96 -13.84
N ALA A 112 -4.02 15.36 -14.96
CA ALA A 112 -2.57 15.47 -15.04
C ALA A 112 -2.03 16.38 -13.91
N GLY A 113 -0.91 15.98 -13.30
CA GLY A 113 -0.29 16.70 -12.18
C GLY A 113 -1.01 16.55 -10.83
N TYR A 114 -2.01 15.68 -10.70
CA TYR A 114 -2.74 15.48 -9.44
C TYR A 114 -1.85 14.91 -8.31
N PHE A 115 -0.99 13.95 -8.63
CA PHE A 115 -0.07 13.35 -7.65
C PHE A 115 1.26 14.11 -7.62
N THR A 116 1.73 14.40 -6.41
CA THR A 116 3.03 15.04 -6.17
C THR A 116 4.19 14.06 -6.19
N THR A 117 3.92 12.78 -5.92
CA THR A 117 4.92 11.73 -5.89
C THR A 117 4.26 10.41 -6.29
N VAL A 118 4.97 9.61 -7.07
CA VAL A 118 4.56 8.27 -7.49
C VAL A 118 5.62 7.28 -7.02
N TYR A 119 5.19 6.26 -6.30
CA TYR A 119 6.00 5.11 -5.91
C TYR A 119 5.64 3.93 -6.81
N VAL A 120 6.67 3.22 -7.27
CA VAL A 120 6.59 2.04 -8.14
C VAL A 120 7.70 1.09 -7.71
N ASN A 121 7.33 -0.10 -7.26
CA ASN A 121 8.24 -1.23 -7.08
C ASN A 121 7.71 -2.40 -7.94
N PRO A 122 8.09 -2.49 -9.22
CA PRO A 122 7.57 -3.51 -10.12
C PRO A 122 7.88 -4.93 -9.61
N PRO A 123 7.01 -5.92 -9.88
CA PRO A 123 7.25 -7.32 -9.55
C PRO A 123 8.42 -7.93 -10.34
#